data_AF-A0A940YQC5-F1
#
_entry.id   AF-A0A940YQC5-F1
#
_cell.length_a   1.000
_cell.length_b   1.000
_cell.length_c   1.000
_cell.angle_alpha   90.00
_cell.angle_beta   90.00
_cell.angle_gamma   90.00
#
_symmetry.space_group_name_H-M   'P 1'
#
loop_
_entity.id
_entity.type
_entity.pdbx_description
1 polymer ?
#
loop_
_entity_poly.entity_id
_entity_poly.type
_entity_poly.pdbx_seq_one_letter_code
_entity_poly.pdbx_strand_id
1 'polypeptide(L)'
;MLLPVPWLERVAQVPGKALHVGIVLLYLAAIRKSAEVRFSQSTLRRFRTSRDASYDALRRLSAAGLVHVAKSPGRSPVVTLLDADGRRLVVL
;
A
#
# COMPACT_ATOMS: atom_id res chain seq x y z
N MET A 1 -12.23 -0.48 13.18
CA MET A 1 -11.66 -0.56 11.82
C MET A 1 -12.41 -1.64 11.06
N LEU A 2 -13.20 -1.27 10.06
CA LEU A 2 -13.75 -2.22 9.11
C LEU A 2 -12.70 -2.43 8.01
N LEU A 3 -12.43 -3.68 7.65
CA LEU A 3 -11.49 -4.00 6.57
C LEU A 3 -12.15 -3.67 5.22
N PRO A 4 -11.52 -2.90 4.32
CA PRO A 4 -12.08 -2.63 2.99
C PRO A 4 -11.93 -3.87 2.11
N VAL A 5 -12.80 -4.87 2.33
CA VAL A 5 -12.73 -6.19 1.69
C VAL A 5 -12.65 -6.11 0.15
N PRO A 6 -13.45 -5.28 -0.56
CA PRO A 6 -13.36 -5.20 -2.02
C PRO A 6 -11.98 -4.75 -2.52
N TRP A 7 -11.32 -3.86 -1.78
CA TRP A 7 -9.96 -3.43 -2.11
C TRP A 7 -8.96 -4.56 -1.86
N LEU A 8 -9.11 -5.27 -0.74
CA LEU A 8 -8.21 -6.38 -0.38
C LEU A 8 -8.33 -7.56 -1.35
N GLU A 9 -9.54 -7.88 -1.82
CA GLU A 9 -9.79 -8.90 -2.83
C GLU A 9 -9.03 -8.58 -4.12
N ARG A 10 -9.08 -7.33 -4.59
CA ARG A 10 -8.32 -6.90 -5.78
C ARG A 10 -6.82 -6.95 -5.55
N VAL A 11 -6.35 -6.58 -4.37
CA VAL A 11 -4.93 -6.73 -3.99
C VAL A 11 -4.49 -8.20 -4.01
N ALA A 12 -5.34 -9.11 -3.56
CA ALA A 12 -5.04 -10.55 -3.54
C ALA A 12 -4.90 -11.15 -4.94
N GLN A 13 -5.52 -10.54 -5.97
CA GLN A 13 -5.34 -10.91 -7.37
C GLN A 13 -3.99 -10.46 -7.96
N VAL A 14 -3.27 -9.56 -7.28
CA VAL A 14 -1.97 -9.07 -7.77
C VAL A 14 -0.86 -10.04 -7.34
N PRO A 15 -0.04 -10.56 -8.27
CA PRO A 15 0.97 -11.57 -7.96
C PRO A 15 2.16 -11.03 -7.18
N GLY A 16 2.93 -11.92 -6.56
CA GLY A 16 4.16 -11.59 -5.84
C GLY A 16 3.89 -11.20 -4.38
N LYS A 17 4.56 -10.16 -3.88
CA LYS A 17 4.38 -9.66 -2.50
C LYS A 17 3.29 -8.58 -2.38
N ALA A 18 2.40 -8.47 -3.36
CA ALA A 18 1.38 -7.43 -3.38
C ALA A 18 0.39 -7.55 -2.21
N LEU A 19 -0.11 -8.75 -1.89
CA LEU A 19 -0.98 -8.96 -0.73
C LEU A 19 -0.30 -8.60 0.59
N HIS A 20 0.96 -9.05 0.76
CA HIS A 20 1.75 -8.70 1.94
C HIS A 20 1.89 -7.18 2.09
N VAL A 21 2.32 -6.48 1.04
CA VAL A 21 2.49 -5.02 1.07
C VAL A 21 1.14 -4.31 1.24
N GLY A 22 0.07 -4.79 0.60
CA GLY A 22 -1.27 -4.23 0.73
C GLY A 22 -1.80 -4.29 2.15
N ILE A 23 -1.61 -5.41 2.86
CA ILE A 23 -1.96 -5.53 4.28
C ILE A 23 -1.14 -4.54 5.13
N VAL A 24 0.16 -4.39 4.86
CA VAL A 24 0.99 -3.41 5.57
C VAL A 24 0.51 -1.98 5.33
N LEU A 25 0.12 -1.65 4.10
CA LEU A 25 -0.44 -0.34 3.76
C LEU A 25 -1.75 -0.08 4.49
N LEU A 26 -2.68 -1.04 4.53
CA LEU A 26 -3.92 -0.94 5.29
C LEU A 26 -3.66 -0.76 6.79
N TYR A 27 -2.72 -1.51 7.35
CA TYR A 27 -2.30 -1.37 8.74
C TYR A 27 -1.80 0.07 9.04
N LEU A 28 -0.92 0.60 8.19
CA LEU A 28 -0.42 1.97 8.35
C LEU A 28 -1.54 2.99 8.21
N ALA A 29 -2.44 2.79 7.26
CA ALA A 29 -3.53 3.70 6.97
C ALA A 29 -4.50 3.77 8.16
N ALA A 30 -4.83 2.61 8.74
CA ALA A 30 -5.68 2.50 9.92
C ALA A 30 -5.09 3.22 11.15
N ILE A 31 -3.79 3.02 11.42
CA ILE A 31 -3.13 3.69 12.55
C ILE A 31 -3.04 5.21 12.34
N ARG A 32 -2.85 5.65 11.10
CA ARG A 32 -2.75 7.07 10.75
C ARG A 32 -4.10 7.74 10.52
N LYS A 33 -5.20 6.96 10.45
CA LYS A 33 -6.53 7.43 10.04
C LYS A 33 -6.46 8.24 8.73
N SER A 34 -5.66 7.75 7.79
CA SER A 34 -5.35 8.43 6.53
C SER A 34 -5.13 7.41 5.43
N ALA A 35 -5.73 7.65 4.26
CA ALA A 35 -5.46 6.89 3.04
C ALA A 35 -4.04 7.14 2.48
N GLU A 36 -3.38 8.19 2.95
CA GLU A 36 -2.02 8.55 2.56
C GLU A 36 -1.04 8.17 3.68
N VAL A 37 -0.08 7.30 3.35
CA VAL A 37 0.87 6.73 4.30
C VAL A 37 2.30 6.78 3.77
N ARG A 38 3.25 7.02 4.67
CA ARG A 38 4.68 6.91 4.34
C ARG A 38 5.12 5.46 4.45
N PHE A 39 5.66 4.91 3.38
CA PHE A 39 6.17 3.54 3.35
C PHE A 39 7.70 3.53 3.52
N SER A 40 8.14 3.54 4.78
CA SER A 40 9.55 3.72 5.18
C SER A 40 10.35 2.42 5.28
N GLN A 41 11.68 2.55 5.33
CA GLN A 41 12.57 1.41 5.59
C GLN A 41 12.32 0.76 6.97
N SER A 42 11.90 1.54 7.96
CA SER A 42 11.51 0.98 9.27
C SER A 42 10.28 0.07 9.16
N THR A 43 9.30 0.43 8.32
CA THR A 43 8.16 -0.43 8.00
C THR A 43 8.63 -1.71 7.31
N LEU A 44 9.52 -1.62 6.31
CA LEU A 44 10.08 -2.79 5.61
C LEU A 44 10.70 -3.80 6.58
N ARG A 45 11.54 -3.31 7.50
CA ARG A 45 12.17 -4.14 8.54
C ARG A 45 11.14 -4.76 9.48
N ARG A 46 10.17 -3.98 9.95
CA ARG A 46 9.11 -4.45 10.86
C ARG A 46 8.32 -5.60 10.27
N PHE A 47 7.99 -5.53 8.99
CA PHE A 47 7.18 -6.54 8.30
C PHE A 47 8.02 -7.50 7.44
N ARG A 48 9.33 -7.60 7.71
CA ARG A 48 10.28 -8.53 7.06
C ARG A 48 10.11 -8.60 5.55
N THR A 49 9.97 -7.45 4.90
CA THR A 49 9.89 -7.36 3.43
C THR A 49 11.18 -6.75 2.89
N SER A 50 11.81 -7.42 1.93
CA SER A 50 12.99 -6.86 1.28
C SER A 50 12.62 -5.61 0.49
N ARG A 51 13.60 -4.71 0.31
CA ARG A 51 13.40 -3.49 -0.46
C ARG A 51 12.91 -3.82 -1.87
N ASP A 52 13.58 -4.72 -2.57
CA ASP A 52 13.23 -5.03 -3.97
C ASP A 52 11.84 -5.62 -4.11
N ALA A 53 11.47 -6.57 -3.24
CA ALA A 53 10.14 -7.17 -3.25
C ALA A 53 9.04 -6.13 -2.93
N SER A 54 9.33 -5.19 -2.04
CA SER A 54 8.41 -4.10 -1.73
C SER A 54 8.25 -3.11 -2.87
N TYR A 55 9.34 -2.73 -3.53
CA TYR A 55 9.27 -1.82 -4.67
C TYR A 55 8.57 -2.47 -5.86
N ASP A 56 8.80 -3.76 -6.11
CA ASP A 56 8.07 -4.51 -7.14
C ASP A 56 6.58 -4.61 -6.81
N ALA A 57 6.22 -4.96 -5.58
CA ALA A 57 4.83 -4.98 -5.12
C ALA A 57 4.15 -3.61 -5.27
N LEU A 58 4.79 -2.52 -4.85
CA LEU A 58 4.24 -1.17 -5.02
C LEU A 58 4.05 -0.80 -6.49
N ARG A 59 4.97 -1.19 -7.38
CA ARG A 59 4.81 -0.98 -8.83
C ARG A 59 3.59 -1.72 -9.36
N ARG A 60 3.40 -2.98 -9.00
CA ARG A 60 2.27 -3.80 -9.44
C ARG A 60 0.93 -3.28 -8.91
N LEU A 61 0.88 -2.91 -7.62
CA LEU A 61 -0.31 -2.32 -7.01
C LEU A 61 -0.67 -0.99 -7.68
N SER A 62 0.32 -0.17 -8.04
CA SER A 62 0.10 1.08 -8.75
C SER A 62 -0.41 0.85 -10.18
N ALA A 63 0.18 -0.11 -10.89
CA ALA A 63 -0.29 -0.52 -12.23
C ALA A 63 -1.72 -1.07 -12.20
N ALA A 64 -2.14 -1.72 -11.11
CA ALA A 64 -3.50 -2.21 -10.91
C ALA A 64 -4.51 -1.13 -10.45
N GLY A 65 -4.08 0.13 -10.31
CA GLY A 65 -4.92 1.25 -9.87
C GLY A 65 -5.29 1.21 -8.39
N LEU A 66 -4.64 0.37 -7.58
CA LEU A 66 -4.98 0.17 -6.16
C LEU A 66 -4.29 1.19 -5.25
N VAL A 67 -3.19 1.77 -5.72
CA VAL A 67 -2.43 2.80 -5.03
C VAL A 67 -1.85 3.83 -5.99
N HIS A 68 -1.67 5.06 -5.52
CA HIS A 68 -0.79 6.04 -6.12
C HIS A 68 0.50 6.12 -5.30
N VAL A 69 1.67 6.18 -5.97
CA VAL A 69 2.97 6.21 -5.29
C VAL A 69 3.74 7.47 -5.68
N ALA A 70 3.80 8.44 -4.78
CA ALA A 70 4.65 9.62 -4.92
C ALA A 70 6.07 9.28 -4.43
N LYS A 71 7.05 9.37 -5.33
CA LYS A 71 8.47 9.13 -5.04
C LYS A 71 9.22 10.46 -5.06
N SER A 72 10.16 10.62 -4.14
CA SER A 72 11.17 11.68 -4.19
C SER A 72 12.54 11.06 -3.95
N PRO A 73 13.60 11.49 -4.68
CA PRO A 73 14.94 10.98 -4.48
C PRO A 73 15.36 11.05 -3.00
N GLY A 74 15.97 9.97 -2.49
CA GLY A 74 16.46 9.89 -1.11
C GLY A 74 15.39 9.82 -0.01
N ARG A 75 14.08 9.88 -0.35
CA ARG A 75 12.99 9.86 0.64
C ARG A 75 12.16 8.57 0.55
N SER A 76 11.56 8.20 1.67
CA SER A 76 10.58 7.10 1.70
C SER A 76 9.35 7.50 0.86
N PRO A 77 8.86 6.62 -0.02
CA PRO A 77 7.69 6.91 -0.84
C PRO A 77 6.46 7.21 0.02
N VAL A 78 5.63 8.11 -0.49
CA VAL A 78 4.29 8.37 0.04
C VAL A 78 3.30 7.62 -0.83
N VAL A 79 2.48 6.78 -0.21
CA VAL A 79 1.54 5.89 -0.89
C VAL A 79 0.14 6.30 -0.51
N THR A 80 -0.70 6.57 -1.52
CA THR A 80 -2.12 6.84 -1.34
C THR A 80 -2.91 5.61 -1.76
N LEU A 81 -3.73 5.05 -0.87
CA LEU A 81 -4.62 3.93 -1.18
C LEU A 81 -5.84 4.45 -1.94
N LEU A 82 -6.25 3.73 -2.99
CA LEU A 82 -7.33 4.11 -3.89
C LEU A 82 -8.47 3.09 -3.87
N ASP A 83 -9.71 3.53 -3.99
CA ASP A 83 -10.87 2.67 -4.22
C ASP A 83 -11.05 2.30 -5.70
N ALA A 84 -12.14 1.61 -6.03
CA ALA A 84 -12.42 1.17 -7.40
C ALA A 84 -12.64 2.32 -8.39
N ASP A 85 -13.04 3.50 -7.90
CA ASP A 85 -13.26 4.71 -8.70
C ASP A 85 -11.98 5.57 -8.78
N GLY A 86 -10.87 5.10 -8.21
CA GLY A 86 -9.61 5.85 -8.15
C GLY A 86 -9.63 6.99 -7.12
N ARG A 87 -10.63 7.06 -6.25
CA ARG A 87 -10.69 8.03 -5.15
C ARG A 87 -9.89 7.51 -3.97
N ARG A 88 -9.55 8.39 -3.03
CA ARG A 88 -8.86 7.98 -1.79
C ARG A 88 -9.73 6.97 -1.03
N LEU A 89 -9.15 5.82 -0.72
CA LEU A 89 -9.81 4.78 0.06
C LEU A 89 -10.28 5.36 1.40
N VAL A 90 -11.54 5.12 1.77
CA VAL A 90 -12.06 5.58 3.06
C VAL A 90 -11.49 4.70 4.17
N VAL A 91 -10.77 5.31 5.10
CA VAL A 91 -10.16 4.64 6.25
C VAL A 91 -10.79 5.21 7.51
N LEU A 92 -11.73 4.46 8.12
CA LEU A 92 -12.45 4.82 9.36
C LEU A 92 -11.69 4.36 10.61
#